data_AF-A0A971SSZ0-F1
#
_entry.id   AF-A0A971SSZ0-F1
#
_cell.length_a   1.000
_cell.length_b   1.000
_cell.length_c   1.000
_cell.angle_alpha   90.00
_cell.angle_beta   90.00
_cell.angle_gamma   90.00
#
_symmetry.space_group_name_H-M   'P 1'
#
loop_
_entity.id
_entity.type
_entity.pdbx_description
1 polymer ?
#
loop_
_entity_poly.entity_id
_entity_poly.type
_entity_poly.pdbx_seq_one_letter_code
_entity_poly.pdbx_strand_id
1 'polypeptide(L)'
;MIEKYRNIAPDGILSEIRALAGALEGRTLQHVSSTRSGGGVAEILHRMIPWTVSLGIPTTWDVIDGRQDFFEVTKSMHNALQGADVDISCCDKEMYLAHLGQNASRLNLDADVVIVHDPQPAFLIDHFLSRRKSMVWRC
;
A
#
# COMPACT_ATOMS: atom_id res chain seq x y z
N MET A 1 7.72 -20.62 -5.05
CA MET A 1 6.71 -20.28 -4.01
C MET A 1 5.32 -20.73 -4.42
N ILE A 2 4.85 -20.35 -5.61
CA ILE A 2 3.56 -20.75 -6.19
C ILE A 2 3.33 -22.28 -6.24
N GLU A 3 4.38 -23.08 -6.45
CA GLU A 3 4.29 -24.56 -6.46
C GLU A 3 3.74 -25.15 -5.15
N LYS A 4 3.92 -24.47 -4.02
CA LYS A 4 3.39 -24.92 -2.72
C LYS A 4 1.86 -24.96 -2.69
N TYR A 5 1.20 -24.40 -3.69
CA TYR A 5 -0.25 -24.28 -3.79
C TYR A 5 -0.87 -25.22 -4.83
N ARG A 6 -0.08 -26.09 -5.48
CA ARG A 6 -0.53 -27.03 -6.54
C ARG A 6 -1.66 -27.97 -6.10
N ASN A 7 -1.73 -28.31 -4.81
CA ASN A 7 -2.78 -29.16 -4.22
C ASN A 7 -3.76 -28.37 -3.34
N ILE A 8 -3.73 -27.03 -3.41
CA ILE A 8 -4.61 -26.12 -2.66
C ILE A 8 -5.53 -25.38 -3.63
N ALA A 9 -4.97 -24.87 -4.73
CA ALA A 9 -5.68 -24.19 -5.80
C ALA A 9 -5.64 -25.02 -7.09
N PRO A 10 -6.65 -24.92 -7.97
CA PRO A 10 -6.64 -25.60 -9.25
C PRO A 10 -5.44 -25.20 -10.12
N ASP A 11 -4.84 -26.16 -10.83
CA ASP A 11 -3.69 -25.93 -11.71
C ASP A 11 -3.93 -24.83 -12.76
N GLY A 12 -5.17 -24.71 -13.25
CA GLY A 12 -5.56 -23.66 -14.19
C GLY A 12 -5.35 -22.25 -13.62
N ILE A 13 -5.73 -22.03 -12.36
CA ILE A 13 -5.56 -20.74 -11.66
C ILE A 13 -4.07 -20.44 -11.47
N LEU A 14 -3.27 -21.44 -11.10
CA LEU A 14 -1.82 -21.25 -10.95
C LEU A 14 -1.14 -20.92 -12.27
N SER A 15 -1.63 -21.50 -13.37
CA SER A 15 -1.16 -21.20 -14.72
C SER A 15 -1.54 -19.79 -15.15
N GLU A 16 -2.78 -19.37 -14.88
CA GLU A 16 -3.27 -18.02 -15.15
C GLU A 16 -2.48 -16.96 -14.38
N ILE A 17 -2.22 -17.17 -13.08
CA ILE A 17 -1.40 -16.25 -12.26
C ILE A 17 0.00 -16.10 -12.86
N ARG A 18 0.63 -17.17 -13.34
CA ARG A 18 1.94 -17.08 -14.01
C ARG A 18 1.86 -16.30 -15.31
N ALA A 19 0.81 -16.51 -16.11
CA ALA A 19 0.62 -15.78 -17.36
C ALA A 19 0.42 -14.28 -17.13
N LEU A 20 -0.41 -13.91 -16.14
CA LEU A 20 -0.63 -12.52 -15.74
C LEU A 20 0.65 -11.87 -15.18
N ALA A 21 1.44 -12.61 -14.40
CA ALA A 21 2.74 -12.12 -13.94
C ALA A 21 3.71 -11.88 -15.10
N GLY A 22 3.70 -12.72 -16.13
CA GLY A 22 4.50 -12.52 -17.35
C GLY A 22 4.13 -11.23 -18.09
N ALA A 23 2.87 -10.80 -18.06
CA ALA A 23 2.46 -9.51 -18.64
C ALA A 23 3.02 -8.29 -17.89
N LEU A 24 3.52 -8.49 -16.66
CA LEU A 24 4.16 -7.48 -15.81
C LEU A 24 5.69 -7.58 -15.82
N GLU A 25 6.27 -8.38 -16.72
CA GLU A 25 7.72 -8.52 -16.83
C GLU A 25 8.40 -7.15 -17.06
N GLY A 26 9.47 -6.90 -16.30
CA GLY A 26 10.20 -5.63 -16.31
C GLY A 26 9.52 -4.48 -15.56
N ARG A 27 8.35 -4.71 -14.94
CA ARG A 27 7.66 -3.72 -14.09
C ARG A 27 8.02 -3.86 -12.62
N THR A 28 7.96 -2.75 -11.90
CA THR A 28 8.22 -2.66 -10.47
C THR A 28 6.96 -2.29 -9.69
N LEU A 29 6.78 -2.90 -8.53
CA LEU A 29 5.69 -2.62 -7.59
C LEU A 29 6.24 -2.07 -6.27
N GLN A 30 5.52 -1.14 -5.67
CA GLN A 30 5.81 -0.68 -4.32
C GLN A 30 4.52 -0.60 -3.52
N HIS A 31 4.52 -1.18 -2.32
CA HIS A 31 3.42 -1.03 -1.37
C HIS A 31 3.78 0.04 -0.34
N VAL A 32 2.83 0.89 0.02
CA VAL A 32 2.99 1.87 1.12
C VAL A 32 1.84 1.72 2.11
N SER A 33 2.16 1.44 3.38
CA SER A 33 1.17 1.29 4.46
C SER A 33 1.58 2.05 5.72
N SER A 34 0.76 1.96 6.78
CA SER A 34 0.95 2.64 8.06
C SER A 34 1.74 1.85 9.11
N THR A 35 1.89 0.53 8.95
CA THR A 35 2.64 -0.31 9.89
C THR A 35 3.18 -1.58 9.21
N ARG A 36 4.32 -2.10 9.70
CA ARG A 36 4.87 -3.43 9.33
C ARG A 36 4.39 -4.57 10.21
N SER A 37 3.74 -4.26 11.33
CA SER A 37 3.29 -5.24 12.32
C SER A 37 1.92 -4.86 12.89
N GLY A 38 1.10 -5.88 13.12
CA GLY A 38 -0.29 -5.68 13.56
C GLY A 38 -1.22 -5.25 12.41
N GLY A 39 -2.45 -5.73 12.46
CA GLY A 39 -3.47 -5.45 11.45
C GLY A 39 -3.42 -6.37 10.22
N GLY A 40 -4.55 -6.47 9.52
CA GLY A 40 -4.72 -7.39 8.39
C GLY A 40 -3.87 -7.01 7.17
N VAL A 41 -3.65 -5.72 6.92
CA VAL A 41 -2.82 -5.26 5.80
C VAL A 41 -1.38 -5.76 5.96
N ALA A 42 -0.76 -5.59 7.13
CA ALA A 42 0.59 -6.06 7.37
C ALA A 42 0.71 -7.58 7.20
N GLU A 43 -0.26 -8.35 7.72
CA GLU A 43 -0.29 -9.81 7.57
C GLU A 43 -0.36 -10.24 6.10
N ILE A 44 -1.22 -9.59 5.32
CA ILE A 44 -1.37 -9.85 3.88
C ILE A 44 -0.06 -9.53 3.15
N LEU A 45 0.54 -8.37 3.41
CA LEU A 45 1.75 -7.93 2.71
C LEU A 45 2.96 -8.81 3.00
N HIS A 46 3.10 -9.31 4.23
CA HIS A 46 4.13 -10.30 4.58
C HIS A 46 4.05 -11.59 3.74
N ARG A 47 2.88 -11.92 3.19
CA ARG A 47 2.71 -13.06 2.26
C ARG A 47 2.74 -12.64 0.80
N MET A 48 2.10 -11.52 0.46
CA MET A 48 1.93 -11.05 -0.91
C MET A 48 3.25 -10.62 -1.54
N ILE A 49 4.12 -9.92 -0.81
CA ILE A 49 5.38 -9.40 -1.36
C ILE A 49 6.34 -10.53 -1.75
N PRO A 50 6.63 -11.54 -0.91
CA PRO A 50 7.43 -12.67 -1.34
C PRO A 50 6.82 -13.39 -2.56
N TRP A 51 5.50 -13.43 -2.65
CA TRP A 51 4.79 -14.05 -3.76
C TRP A 51 5.02 -13.33 -5.09
N THR A 52 4.80 -12.01 -5.13
CA THR A 52 5.03 -11.22 -6.35
C THR A 52 6.50 -11.24 -6.76
N VAL A 53 7.43 -11.15 -5.79
CA VAL A 53 8.87 -11.32 -6.05
C VAL A 53 9.17 -12.70 -6.65
N SER A 54 8.57 -13.76 -6.13
CA SER A 54 8.79 -15.12 -6.64
C SER A 54 8.20 -15.37 -8.03
N LEU A 55 7.29 -14.51 -8.47
CA LEU A 55 6.71 -14.49 -9.82
C LEU A 55 7.51 -13.62 -10.79
N GLY A 56 8.64 -13.04 -10.35
CA GLY A 56 9.52 -12.23 -11.18
C GLY A 56 9.17 -10.75 -11.21
N ILE A 57 8.31 -10.26 -10.32
CA ILE A 57 7.92 -8.85 -10.24
C ILE A 57 8.66 -8.20 -9.06
N PRO A 58 9.70 -7.37 -9.29
CA PRO A 58 10.37 -6.61 -8.24
C PRO A 58 9.35 -5.81 -7.41
N THR A 59 9.21 -6.18 -6.14
CA THR A 59 8.19 -5.60 -5.24
C THR A 59 8.85 -5.14 -3.95
N THR A 60 8.61 -3.89 -3.56
CA THR A 60 9.07 -3.34 -2.27
C THR A 60 7.89 -2.96 -1.38
N TRP A 61 8.18 -2.71 -0.10
CA TRP A 61 7.19 -2.24 0.86
C TRP A 61 7.81 -1.26 1.85
N ASP A 62 7.28 -0.04 1.80
CA ASP A 62 7.60 1.04 2.69
C ASP A 62 6.46 1.33 3.65
N VAL A 63 6.80 1.88 4.80
CA VAL A 63 5.85 2.24 5.84
C VAL A 63 6.06 3.69 6.19
N ILE A 64 4.96 4.44 6.26
CA ILE A 64 5.00 5.82 6.74
C ILE A 64 5.33 5.83 8.23
N ASP A 65 6.13 6.81 8.63
CA ASP A 65 6.34 7.15 10.02
C ASP A 65 5.17 8.01 10.52
N GLY A 66 4.86 7.94 11.81
CA GLY A 66 3.66 8.50 12.42
C GLY A 66 3.87 8.78 13.90
N ARG A 67 3.57 10.01 14.34
CA ARG A 67 3.42 10.30 15.77
C ARG A 67 2.04 9.86 16.24
N GLN A 68 1.83 9.79 17.55
CA GLN A 68 0.57 9.32 18.11
C GLN A 68 -0.64 10.16 17.66
N ASP A 69 -0.49 11.48 17.62
CA ASP A 69 -1.51 12.43 17.15
C ASP A 69 -1.93 12.15 15.68
N PHE A 70 -0.97 11.87 14.81
CA PHE A 70 -1.22 11.45 13.44
C PHE A 70 -2.06 10.15 13.36
N PHE A 71 -1.75 9.16 14.19
CA PHE A 71 -2.51 7.91 14.20
C PHE A 71 -3.90 8.06 14.82
N GLU A 72 -4.09 8.97 15.77
CA GLU A 72 -5.42 9.31 16.33
C GLU A 72 -6.33 9.96 15.28
N VAL A 73 -5.79 10.92 14.52
CA VAL A 73 -6.53 11.57 13.43
C VAL A 73 -6.85 10.59 12.31
N THR A 74 -5.87 9.79 11.87
CA THR A 74 -6.13 8.83 10.78
C THR A 74 -7.05 7.69 11.19
N LYS A 75 -7.08 7.30 12.48
CA LYS A 75 -8.11 6.40 13.03
C LYS A 75 -9.49 7.05 13.00
N SER A 76 -9.59 8.33 13.33
CA SER A 76 -10.84 9.10 13.24
C SER A 76 -11.34 9.16 11.78
N MET A 77 -10.44 9.39 10.82
CA MET A 77 -10.73 9.31 9.38
C MET A 77 -11.25 7.92 8.96
N HIS A 78 -10.57 6.85 9.40
CA HIS A 78 -10.98 5.48 9.11
C HIS A 78 -12.39 5.16 9.65
N ASN A 79 -12.66 5.55 10.90
CA ASN A 79 -13.98 5.36 11.52
C ASN A 79 -15.06 6.18 10.80
N ALA A 80 -14.76 7.43 10.42
CA ALA A 80 -15.68 8.28 9.67
C ALA A 80 -16.03 7.68 8.30
N LEU A 81 -15.03 7.14 7.58
CA LEU A 81 -15.25 6.43 6.31
C LEU A 81 -16.09 5.16 6.47
N GLN A 82 -16.12 4.56 7.66
CA GLN A 82 -16.98 3.44 8.02
C GLN A 82 -18.36 3.85 8.58
N GLY A 83 -18.66 5.16 8.57
CA GLY A 83 -19.97 5.70 8.96
C GLY A 83 -20.10 6.14 10.42
N ALA A 84 -19.01 6.19 11.18
CA ALA A 84 -19.03 6.80 12.50
C ALA A 84 -19.21 8.33 12.39
N ASP A 85 -19.96 8.91 13.32
CA ASP A 85 -20.08 10.36 13.44
C ASP A 85 -18.86 10.89 14.21
N VAL A 86 -17.87 11.40 13.46
CA VAL A 86 -16.60 11.90 13.99
C VAL A 86 -16.33 13.26 13.36
N ASP A 87 -16.04 14.26 14.19
CA ASP A 87 -15.62 15.57 13.71
C ASP A 87 -14.11 15.57 13.46
N ILE A 88 -13.69 16.04 12.27
CA ILE A 88 -12.29 16.14 11.87
C ILE A 88 -12.02 17.62 11.63
N SER A 89 -11.28 18.24 12.54
CA SER A 89 -11.06 19.68 12.51
C SER A 89 -10.13 20.10 11.37
N CYS A 90 -10.10 21.40 11.07
CA CYS A 90 -9.12 21.96 10.15
C CYS A 90 -7.68 21.72 10.63
N CYS A 91 -7.44 21.77 11.95
CA CYS A 91 -6.14 21.50 12.55
C CYS A 91 -5.70 20.04 12.30
N ASP A 92 -6.61 19.08 12.46
CA ASP A 92 -6.34 17.66 12.21
C ASP A 92 -5.96 17.42 10.75
N LYS A 93 -6.67 18.07 9.83
CA LYS A 93 -6.37 18.03 8.40
C LYS A 93 -4.98 18.63 8.12
N GLU A 94 -4.67 19.81 8.62
CA GLU A 94 -3.36 20.44 8.41
C GLU A 94 -2.21 19.57 8.95
N MET A 95 -2.39 19.00 10.14
CA MET A 95 -1.43 18.06 10.73
C MET A 95 -1.25 16.80 9.86
N TYR A 96 -2.34 16.19 9.39
CA TYR A 96 -2.29 15.03 8.50
C TYR A 96 -1.51 15.32 7.21
N LEU A 97 -1.81 16.44 6.54
CA LEU A 97 -1.15 16.84 5.30
C LEU A 97 0.34 17.14 5.53
N ALA A 98 0.67 17.90 6.58
CA ALA A 98 2.05 18.23 6.91
C ALA A 98 2.89 16.98 7.21
N HIS A 99 2.31 16.02 7.93
CA HIS A 99 3.00 14.78 8.29
C HIS A 99 3.25 13.88 7.07
N LEU A 100 2.31 13.82 6.11
CA LEU A 100 2.52 13.10 4.87
C LEU A 100 3.49 13.80 3.92
N GLY A 101 3.55 15.12 3.91
CA GLY A 101 4.60 15.85 3.19
C GLY A 101 6.01 15.50 3.69
N GLN A 102 6.18 15.37 5.01
CA GLN A 102 7.44 14.91 5.60
C GLN A 102 7.77 13.47 5.21
N ASN A 103 6.79 12.57 5.25
CA ASN A 103 6.96 11.18 4.81
C ASN A 103 7.33 11.10 3.33
N ALA A 104 6.65 11.84 2.47
CA ALA A 104 6.90 11.85 1.03
C ALA A 104 8.36 12.20 0.69
N SER A 105 8.97 13.13 1.44
CA SER A 105 10.39 13.48 1.25
C SER A 105 11.38 12.35 1.58
N ARG A 106 10.95 11.34 2.34
CA ARG A 106 11.78 10.19 2.77
C ARG A 106 11.47 8.92 1.96
N LEU A 107 10.33 8.88 1.27
CA LEU A 107 9.89 7.75 0.49
C LEU A 107 10.35 7.89 -0.96
N ASN A 108 10.89 6.81 -1.52
CA ASN A 108 11.20 6.76 -2.94
C ASN A 108 10.01 6.17 -3.71
N LEU A 109 9.06 7.01 -4.11
CA LEU A 109 7.83 6.60 -4.82
C LEU A 109 8.05 6.38 -6.32
N ASP A 110 9.06 5.58 -6.67
CA ASP A 110 9.60 5.47 -8.03
C ASP A 110 9.29 4.12 -8.72
N ALA A 111 8.42 3.30 -8.14
CA ALA A 111 7.95 2.08 -8.81
C ALA A 111 7.01 2.39 -9.98
N ASP A 112 6.92 1.49 -10.98
CA ASP A 112 5.95 1.61 -12.08
C ASP A 112 4.51 1.69 -11.56
N VAL A 113 4.22 0.94 -10.49
CA VAL A 113 2.96 1.00 -9.76
C VAL A 113 3.21 1.10 -8.25
N VAL A 114 2.68 2.16 -7.64
CA VAL A 114 2.68 2.37 -6.19
C VAL A 114 1.28 2.07 -5.65
N ILE A 115 1.17 1.12 -4.72
CA ILE A 115 -0.08 0.73 -4.07
C ILE A 115 -0.10 1.29 -2.65
N VAL A 116 -0.97 2.25 -2.41
CA VAL A 116 -1.19 2.89 -1.13
C VAL A 116 -2.33 2.20 -0.40
N HIS A 117 -2.08 1.74 0.82
CA HIS A 117 -3.05 1.00 1.63
C HIS A 117 -3.64 1.88 2.71
N ASP A 118 -4.97 1.85 2.84
CA ASP A 118 -5.77 2.55 3.83
C ASP A 118 -5.69 4.09 3.73
N PRO A 119 -6.45 4.85 4.55
CA PRO A 119 -6.45 6.31 4.49
C PRO A 119 -5.15 6.97 4.98
N GLN A 120 -4.36 6.29 5.83
CA GLN A 120 -3.22 6.94 6.49
C GLN A 120 -2.18 7.48 5.51
N PRO A 121 -1.79 6.78 4.41
CA PRO A 121 -0.87 7.31 3.42
C PRO A 121 -1.56 7.86 2.16
N ALA A 122 -2.89 7.98 2.14
CA ALA A 122 -3.65 8.29 0.92
C ALA A 122 -3.24 9.61 0.25
N PHE A 123 -2.88 10.64 1.04
CA PHE A 123 -2.46 11.93 0.49
C PHE A 123 -1.05 11.94 -0.13
N LEU A 124 -0.30 10.83 -0.09
CA LEU A 124 0.97 10.73 -0.82
C LEU A 124 0.82 10.95 -2.34
N ILE A 125 -0.41 10.84 -2.87
CA ILE A 125 -0.73 11.17 -4.27
C ILE A 125 -0.31 12.59 -4.65
N ASP A 126 -0.39 13.56 -3.73
CA ASP A 126 -0.02 14.96 -4.01
C ASP A 126 1.50 15.13 -4.21
N HIS A 127 2.27 14.15 -3.75
CA HIS A 127 3.71 14.09 -3.91
C HIS A 127 4.16 13.12 -5.02
N PHE A 128 3.22 12.52 -5.76
CA PHE A 128 3.50 11.58 -6.83
C PHE A 128 3.65 12.32 -8.17
N LEU A 129 4.91 12.63 -8.53
CA LEU A 129 5.22 13.55 -9.63
C LEU A 129 5.30 12.93 -11.03
N SER A 130 5.05 11.62 -11.18
CA SER A 130 5.38 10.90 -12.43
C SER A 130 4.17 10.67 -13.34
N ARG A 131 4.20 11.27 -14.54
CA ARG A 131 3.18 11.08 -15.60
C ARG A 131 3.19 9.70 -16.26
N ARG A 132 4.18 8.85 -15.98
CA ARG A 132 4.32 7.50 -16.58
C ARG A 132 4.16 6.35 -15.59
N LYS A 133 3.91 6.65 -14.32
CA LYS A 133 3.74 5.67 -13.25
C LYS A 133 2.31 5.76 -12.72
N SER A 134 1.82 4.69 -12.11
CA SER A 134 0.45 4.65 -11.58
C SER A 134 0.47 4.58 -10.06
N MET A 135 -0.43 5.30 -9.41
CA MET A 135 -0.73 5.10 -7.99
C MET A 135 -2.12 4.49 -7.84
N VAL A 136 -2.21 3.41 -7.08
CA VAL A 136 -3.46 2.71 -6.77
C VAL A 136 -3.71 2.85 -5.27
N TRP A 137 -4.89 3.33 -4.91
CA TRP A 137 -5.34 3.35 -3.52
C TRP A 137 -6.24 2.14 -3.25
N ARG A 138 -6.01 1.42 -2.13
CA ARG A 138 -6.90 0.36 -1.64
C ARG A 138 -7.16 0.50 -0.14
N CYS A 139 -8.36 0.17 0.29
CA CYS A 139 -8.78 0.03 1.69
C CYS A 139 -9.37 -1.38 1.87
#